data_AF-A0AAN9TLU7-F1
#
_entry.id   AF-A0AAN9TLU7-F1
#
_cell.length_a   1.000
_cell.length_b   1.000
_cell.length_c   1.000
_cell.angle_alpha   90.00
_cell.angle_beta   90.00
_cell.angle_gamma   90.00
#
_symmetry.space_group_name_H-M   'P 1'
#
loop_
_entity.id
_entity.type
_entity.pdbx_description
1 polymer ?
#
loop_
_entity_poly.entity_id
_entity_poly.type
_entity_poly.pdbx_seq_one_letter_code
_entity_poly.pdbx_strand_id
1 'polypeptide(L)'
;MSIAASKSTSSPLFRGPELSNVTFASKTEEMCGDVILEGPDKLKRYVHLKVYRTSLEHFAVVYPLKRLSKPMGIINIRNTCVSPSSTSSALDGGCGAKVGFVINQHMFDVNTSVTLWCEPATLPAWANAFTSRSSPTLIHQTSLPCVEEEDSD
;
A
#
# COMPACT_ATOMS: atom_id res chain seq x y z
N MET A 1 -27.85 31.11 45.76
CA MET A 1 -27.79 29.64 45.84
C MET A 1 -26.42 29.20 45.36
N SER A 2 -25.55 28.82 46.30
CA SER A 2 -24.26 28.15 46.04
C SER A 2 -24.50 26.69 45.64
N ILE A 3 -23.63 26.08 44.82
CA ILE A 3 -22.71 24.97 45.19
C ILE A 3 -21.55 24.94 44.16
N ALA A 4 -20.31 24.88 44.64
CA ALA A 4 -19.11 24.55 43.88
C ALA A 4 -18.77 23.06 44.06
N ALA A 5 -18.17 22.40 43.05
CA ALA A 5 -17.33 21.22 43.27
C ALA A 5 -16.33 21.04 42.10
N SER A 6 -15.10 20.67 42.47
CA SER A 6 -13.89 20.59 41.67
C SER A 6 -13.45 19.13 41.42
N LYS A 7 -12.39 18.95 40.61
CA LYS A 7 -11.46 17.78 40.50
C LYS A 7 -12.03 16.54 39.78
N SER A 8 -11.27 15.71 39.05
CA SER A 8 -9.85 15.59 38.69
C SER A 8 -9.71 14.45 37.64
N THR A 9 -8.63 14.47 36.83
CA THR A 9 -7.91 13.30 36.24
C THR A 9 -8.66 12.26 35.38
N SER A 10 -8.31 12.19 34.08
CA SER A 10 -7.42 11.13 33.55
C SER A 10 -7.20 11.29 32.04
N SER A 11 -5.93 11.39 31.63
CA SER A 11 -5.48 11.19 30.25
C SER A 11 -5.85 9.78 29.77
N PRO A 12 -6.02 9.61 28.44
CA PRO A 12 -5.03 8.82 27.70
C PRO A 12 -4.53 9.65 26.51
N LEU A 13 -3.24 9.97 26.38
CA LEU A 13 -2.18 9.07 25.90
C LEU A 13 -2.67 8.15 24.77
N PHE A 14 -3.04 8.73 23.62
CA PHE A 14 -2.75 8.19 22.29
C PHE A 14 -3.00 9.31 21.25
N ARG A 15 -2.03 10.23 21.16
CA ARG A 15 -1.90 11.13 20.02
C ARG A 15 -1.32 10.28 18.89
N GLY A 16 -2.18 9.57 18.15
CA GLY A 16 -1.78 8.96 16.89
C GLY A 16 -1.18 10.03 15.98
N PRO A 17 -0.20 9.72 15.13
CA PRO A 17 0.42 10.72 14.28
C PRO A 17 -0.67 11.30 13.38
N GLU A 18 -0.92 12.60 13.56
CA GLU A 18 -1.75 13.38 12.65
C GLU A 18 -1.10 13.21 11.27
N LEU A 19 -1.84 12.64 10.31
CA LEU A 19 -1.43 12.51 8.92
C LEU A 19 -1.41 13.92 8.28
N SER A 20 -0.53 14.79 8.77
CA SER A 20 -0.27 16.09 8.20
C SER A 20 0.45 15.84 6.88
N ASN A 21 -0.31 15.92 5.79
CA ASN A 21 0.11 16.15 4.42
C ASN A 21 1.54 15.69 4.11
N VAL A 22 1.71 14.38 3.94
CA VAL A 22 2.94 13.84 3.38
C VAL A 22 3.01 14.29 1.93
N THR A 23 3.67 15.42 1.71
CA THR A 23 3.99 15.93 0.39
C THR A 23 5.19 15.10 -0.08
N PHE A 24 4.92 13.90 -0.60
CA PHE A 24 5.95 13.09 -1.26
C PHE A 24 6.43 13.87 -2.49
N ALA A 25 7.61 14.46 -2.38
CA ALA A 25 8.31 15.05 -3.50
C ALA A 25 8.37 14.02 -4.65
N SER A 26 8.10 14.48 -5.87
CA SER A 26 7.95 13.71 -7.12
C SER A 26 9.12 12.79 -7.53
N LYS A 27 10.17 12.69 -6.72
CA LYS A 27 11.42 11.98 -7.04
C LYS A 27 11.35 10.47 -6.78
N THR A 28 10.34 9.98 -6.06
CA THR A 28 10.19 8.55 -5.69
C THR A 28 8.91 7.91 -6.22
N GLU A 29 8.16 8.62 -7.06
CA GLU A 29 6.98 8.07 -7.76
C GLU A 29 7.47 7.30 -8.99
N GLU A 30 7.30 5.97 -9.00
CA GLU A 30 7.78 5.10 -10.09
C GLU A 30 6.73 4.95 -11.19
N MET A 31 5.45 4.94 -10.82
CA MET A 31 4.33 4.75 -11.75
C MET A 31 3.08 5.42 -11.21
N CYS A 32 2.33 6.10 -12.07
CA CYS A 32 1.01 6.61 -11.73
C CYS A 32 0.05 6.50 -12.92
N GLY A 33 -1.24 6.40 -12.63
CA GLY A 33 -2.26 6.38 -13.68
C GLY A 33 -3.59 5.82 -13.23
N ASP A 34 -4.55 5.89 -14.16
CA ASP A 34 -5.91 5.42 -13.94
C ASP A 34 -6.02 3.94 -14.31
N VAL A 35 -6.55 3.16 -13.37
CA VAL A 35 -6.68 1.71 -13.50
C VAL A 35 -8.00 1.26 -12.89
N ILE A 36 -8.37 0.00 -13.12
CA ILE A 36 -9.51 -0.61 -12.44
C ILE A 36 -8.97 -1.60 -11.43
N LEU A 37 -9.30 -1.38 -10.16
CA LEU A 37 -8.95 -2.27 -9.07
C LEU A 37 -10.14 -3.15 -8.75
N GLU A 38 -9.96 -4.46 -8.81
CA GLU A 38 -10.93 -5.45 -8.36
C GLU A 38 -10.51 -5.97 -7.00
N GLY A 39 -11.36 -5.74 -6.00
CA GLY A 39 -11.12 -6.21 -4.64
C GLY A 39 -11.37 -7.71 -4.47
N PRO A 40 -11.13 -8.24 -3.25
CA PRO A 40 -11.49 -9.63 -2.91
C PRO A 40 -13.00 -9.88 -3.00
N ASP A 41 -13.81 -8.82 -2.88
CA ASP A 41 -15.26 -8.79 -3.09
C ASP A 41 -15.68 -8.91 -4.58
N LYS A 42 -14.72 -9.05 -5.50
CA LYS A 42 -14.92 -9.03 -6.96
C LYS A 42 -15.53 -7.73 -7.47
N LEU A 43 -15.55 -6.68 -6.64
CA LEU A 43 -16.06 -5.38 -7.05
C LEU A 43 -14.95 -4.60 -7.76
N LYS A 44 -15.22 -4.24 -9.02
CA LYS A 44 -14.36 -3.41 -9.85
C LYS A 44 -14.60 -1.94 -9.54
N ARG A 45 -13.52 -1.21 -9.22
CA ARG A 45 -13.55 0.23 -8.93
C ARG A 45 -12.54 0.95 -9.81
N TYR A 46 -12.97 2.03 -10.46
CA TYR A 46 -12.08 2.94 -11.18
C TYR A 46 -11.31 3.80 -10.18
N VAL A 47 -9.99 3.71 -10.20
CA VAL A 47 -9.11 4.36 -9.23
C VAL A 47 -7.95 5.03 -9.95
N HIS A 48 -7.41 6.07 -9.33
CA HIS A 48 -6.12 6.63 -9.69
C HIS A 48 -5.08 6.06 -8.72
N LEU A 49 -4.03 5.46 -9.25
CA LEU A 49 -3.07 4.70 -8.45
C LEU A 49 -1.69 5.35 -8.58
N LYS A 50 -0.99 5.48 -7.46
CA LYS A 50 0.37 6.03 -7.40
C LYS A 50 1.30 5.07 -6.68
N VAL A 51 2.33 4.60 -7.36
CA VAL A 51 3.32 3.67 -6.82
C VAL A 51 4.55 4.46 -6.39
N TYR A 52 4.90 4.34 -5.13
CA TYR A 52 6.08 4.95 -4.54
C TYR A 52 7.11 3.88 -4.23
N ARG A 53 8.31 4.10 -4.75
CA ARG A 53 9.45 3.24 -4.55
C ARG A 53 10.56 4.03 -3.88
N THR A 54 10.77 3.75 -2.61
CA THR A 54 11.83 4.39 -1.82
C THR A 54 12.86 3.36 -1.38
N SER A 55 14.00 3.83 -0.85
CA SER A 55 15.04 2.95 -0.31
C SER A 55 14.59 2.15 0.92
N LEU A 56 13.55 2.60 1.63
CA LEU A 56 13.09 2.02 2.89
C LEU A 56 11.77 1.25 2.73
N GLU A 57 10.82 1.84 2.00
CA GLU A 57 9.46 1.31 1.85
C GLU A 57 8.97 1.39 0.40
N HIS A 58 8.22 0.38 0.00
CA HIS A 58 7.60 0.28 -1.32
C HIS A 58 6.10 0.11 -1.12
N PHE A 59 5.32 1.06 -1.60
CA PHE A 59 3.87 1.06 -1.42
C PHE A 59 3.16 1.75 -2.57
N ALA A 60 1.91 1.36 -2.80
CA ALA A 60 1.03 2.06 -3.73
C ALA A 60 -0.14 2.70 -2.98
N VAL A 61 -0.44 3.95 -3.32
CA VAL A 61 -1.58 4.69 -2.77
C VAL A 61 -2.72 4.66 -3.78
N VAL A 62 -3.90 4.27 -3.32
CA VAL A 62 -5.11 4.17 -4.13
C VAL A 62 -6.00 5.38 -3.87
N TYR A 63 -6.30 6.15 -4.91
CA TYR A 63 -7.20 7.28 -4.86
C TYR A 63 -8.50 6.98 -5.61
N PRO A 64 -9.66 7.50 -5.14
CA PRO A 64 -10.88 7.46 -5.93
C PRO A 64 -10.69 8.35 -7.16
N LEU A 65 -11.05 7.86 -8.35
CA LEU A 65 -10.86 8.62 -9.60
C LEU A 65 -11.53 10.01 -9.57
N LYS A 66 -12.69 10.12 -8.90
CA LYS A 66 -13.45 11.38 -8.79
C LYS A 66 -12.88 12.35 -7.75
N ARG A 67 -12.03 11.90 -6.82
CA ARG A 67 -11.60 12.67 -5.64
C ARG A 67 -10.16 12.35 -5.24
N LEU A 68 -9.21 12.88 -5.99
CA LEU A 68 -7.77 12.66 -5.76
C LEU A 68 -7.23 13.26 -4.44
N SER A 69 -8.06 14.01 -3.69
CA SER A 69 -7.63 14.67 -2.45
C SER A 69 -7.58 13.75 -1.23
N LYS A 70 -8.20 12.56 -1.27
CA LYS A 70 -8.23 11.63 -0.13
C LYS A 70 -7.93 10.20 -0.60
N PRO A 71 -6.89 9.54 -0.08
CA PRO A 71 -6.62 8.15 -0.41
C PRO A 71 -7.72 7.23 0.15
N MET A 72 -8.07 6.20 -0.62
CA MET A 72 -8.97 5.11 -0.21
C MET A 72 -8.22 4.02 0.55
N GLY A 73 -6.94 3.83 0.25
CA GLY A 73 -6.13 2.78 0.86
C GLY A 73 -4.69 2.79 0.36
N ILE A 74 -3.89 1.92 0.96
CA ILE A 74 -2.48 1.74 0.65
C ILE A 74 -2.22 0.24 0.46
N ILE A 75 -1.52 -0.12 -0.61
CA ILE A 75 -1.06 -1.48 -0.91
C ILE A 75 0.43 -1.53 -0.55
N ASN A 76 0.79 -2.29 0.49
CA ASN A 76 2.18 -2.59 0.79
C ASN A 76 2.72 -3.56 -0.27
N ILE A 77 3.83 -3.21 -0.93
CA ILE A 77 4.44 -3.99 -2.03
C ILE A 77 5.53 -4.94 -1.53
N ARG A 78 6.06 -4.75 -0.32
CA ARG A 78 7.21 -5.51 0.20
C ARG A 78 6.96 -7.03 0.22
N ASN A 79 5.73 -7.44 0.50
CA ASN A 79 5.30 -8.84 0.59
C ASN A 79 4.26 -9.19 -0.47
N THR A 80 4.37 -8.58 -1.67
CA THR A 80 3.46 -8.89 -2.77
C THR A 80 4.11 -9.75 -3.83
N CYS A 81 3.39 -10.77 -4.27
CA CYS A 81 3.68 -11.45 -5.53
C CYS A 81 2.65 -11.04 -6.58
N VAL A 82 3.14 -10.81 -7.79
CA VAL A 82 2.30 -10.53 -8.95
C VAL A 82 2.22 -11.76 -9.84
N SER A 83 1.02 -12.11 -10.29
CA SER A 83 0.81 -13.17 -11.26
C SER A 83 -0.12 -12.69 -12.38
N PRO A 84 0.03 -13.18 -13.61
CA PRO A 84 -0.89 -12.83 -14.68
C PRO A 84 -2.30 -13.27 -14.32
N SER A 85 -3.30 -12.44 -14.62
CA SER A 85 -4.69 -12.90 -14.59
C SER A 85 -4.89 -13.84 -15.76
N SER A 86 -5.39 -15.05 -15.51
CA SER A 86 -5.78 -16.01 -16.54
C SER A 86 -7.01 -15.55 -17.35
N THR A 87 -7.65 -14.46 -16.92
CA THR A 87 -8.88 -13.94 -17.52
C THR A 87 -8.62 -12.55 -18.10
N SER A 88 -8.93 -12.36 -19.39
CA SER A 88 -9.07 -11.02 -19.96
C SER A 88 -10.48 -10.51 -19.65
N SER A 89 -10.60 -9.25 -19.23
CA SER A 89 -11.91 -8.65 -18.98
C SER A 89 -12.27 -7.83 -20.22
N ALA A 90 -13.23 -8.31 -21.01
CA ALA A 90 -14.01 -7.43 -21.87
C ALA A 90 -14.83 -6.54 -20.94
N LEU A 91 -14.31 -5.34 -20.62
CA LEU A 91 -15.11 -4.35 -19.91
C LEU A 91 -16.09 -3.78 -20.93
N ASP A 92 -17.34 -4.19 -20.77
CA ASP A 92 -18.46 -3.71 -21.56
C ASP A 92 -18.62 -2.20 -21.31
N GLY A 93 -18.45 -1.37 -22.34
CA GLY A 93 -18.50 0.08 -22.18
C GLY A 93 -17.45 0.94 -22.91
N GLY A 94 -16.78 0.43 -23.95
CA GLY A 94 -16.18 1.30 -24.98
C GLY A 94 -14.72 1.73 -24.80
N CYS A 95 -13.95 1.14 -23.87
CA CYS A 95 -12.53 1.45 -23.71
C CYS A 95 -11.65 0.18 -23.80
N GLY A 96 -11.51 -0.37 -25.01
CA GLY A 96 -10.53 -1.40 -25.36
C GLY A 96 -10.59 -2.71 -24.55
N ALA A 97 -9.87 -3.73 -25.01
CA ALA A 97 -9.64 -4.91 -24.18
C ALA A 97 -8.72 -4.52 -23.01
N LYS A 98 -9.14 -4.76 -21.77
CA LYS A 98 -8.27 -4.60 -20.59
C LYS A 98 -7.75 -5.97 -20.13
N VAL A 99 -6.51 -5.97 -19.67
CA VAL A 99 -5.81 -7.15 -19.16
C VAL A 99 -5.51 -6.97 -17.68
N GLY A 100 -5.52 -8.07 -16.94
CA GLY A 100 -5.36 -8.06 -15.50
C GLY A 100 -4.06 -8.73 -15.04
N PHE A 101 -3.54 -8.30 -13.90
CA PHE A 101 -2.63 -9.11 -13.08
C PHE A 101 -3.09 -9.09 -11.63
N VAL A 102 -2.88 -10.20 -10.94
CA VAL A 102 -3.27 -10.40 -9.55
C VAL A 102 -2.09 -9.99 -8.67
N ILE A 103 -2.37 -9.14 -7.69
CA ILE A 103 -1.45 -8.74 -6.63
C ILE A 103 -1.90 -9.52 -5.38
N ASN A 104 -1.10 -10.48 -4.95
CA ASN A 104 -1.35 -11.21 -3.71
C ASN A 104 -0.47 -10.62 -2.61
N GLN A 105 -1.10 -10.12 -1.55
CA GLN A 105 -0.42 -9.67 -0.35
C GLN A 105 -0.34 -10.82 0.65
N HIS A 106 0.89 -11.20 1.01
CA HIS A 106 1.12 -12.18 2.05
C HIS A 106 1.21 -11.47 3.41
N MET A 107 0.10 -11.45 4.15
CA MET A 107 0.09 -11.07 5.57
C MET A 107 0.19 -12.33 6.42
N PHE A 108 0.64 -12.19 7.69
CA PHE A 108 0.99 -13.32 8.56
C PHE A 108 -0.07 -14.43 8.63
N ASP A 109 -1.36 -14.08 8.62
CA ASP A 109 -2.46 -15.06 8.74
C ASP A 109 -3.55 -14.95 7.64
N VAL A 110 -3.42 -14.00 6.70
CA VAL A 110 -4.44 -13.76 5.66
C VAL A 110 -3.79 -13.39 4.32
N ASN A 111 -4.08 -14.18 3.30
CA ASN A 111 -3.71 -13.84 1.92
C ASN A 111 -4.82 -12.98 1.34
N THR A 112 -4.54 -11.68 1.14
CA THR A 112 -5.47 -10.78 0.45
C THR A 112 -5.01 -10.62 -1.00
N SER A 113 -5.90 -10.86 -1.95
CA SER A 113 -5.63 -10.67 -3.37
C SER A 113 -6.50 -9.57 -3.96
N VAL A 114 -5.89 -8.76 -4.82
CA VAL A 114 -6.57 -7.75 -5.62
C VAL A 114 -6.13 -7.91 -7.07
N THR A 115 -7.04 -7.69 -8.02
CA THR A 115 -6.70 -7.74 -9.45
C THR A 115 -6.64 -6.31 -9.98
N LEU A 116 -5.52 -5.95 -10.60
CA LEU A 116 -5.37 -4.68 -11.29
C LEU A 116 -5.60 -4.87 -12.78
N TRP A 117 -6.57 -4.15 -13.33
CA TRP A 117 -6.90 -4.16 -14.75
C TRP A 117 -6.42 -2.87 -15.40
N CYS A 118 -5.66 -3.01 -16.48
CA CYS A 118 -5.03 -1.90 -17.20
C CYS A 118 -5.00 -2.18 -18.71
N GLU A 119 -4.47 -1.23 -19.47
CA GLU A 119 -4.30 -1.41 -20.92
C GLU A 119 -3.17 -2.40 -21.20
N PRO A 120 -3.31 -3.25 -22.24
CA PRO A 120 -2.28 -4.22 -22.61
C PRO A 120 -0.89 -3.62 -22.77
N ALA A 121 -0.80 -2.42 -23.36
CA ALA A 121 0.45 -1.70 -23.54
C ALA A 121 1.12 -1.30 -22.21
N THR A 122 0.33 -1.08 -21.15
CA THR A 122 0.80 -0.60 -19.84
C THR A 122 1.01 -1.72 -18.82
N LEU A 123 0.49 -2.92 -19.08
CA LEU A 123 0.61 -4.07 -18.19
C LEU A 123 2.04 -4.38 -17.73
N PRO A 124 3.07 -4.44 -18.61
CA PRO A 124 4.43 -4.75 -18.15
C PRO A 124 5.00 -3.68 -17.22
N ALA A 125 4.68 -2.40 -17.46
CA ALA A 125 5.12 -1.30 -16.61
C ALA A 125 4.49 -1.38 -15.22
N TRP A 126 3.17 -1.60 -15.16
CA TRP A 126 2.46 -1.81 -13.89
C TRP A 126 2.96 -3.05 -13.13
N ALA A 127 3.10 -4.19 -13.81
CA ALA A 127 3.61 -5.40 -13.18
C ALA A 127 5.00 -5.17 -12.56
N ASN A 128 5.92 -4.53 -13.29
CA ASN A 128 7.26 -4.22 -12.79
C ASN A 128 7.24 -3.26 -11.58
N ALA A 129 6.34 -2.27 -11.56
CA ALA A 129 6.16 -1.36 -10.43
C ALA A 129 5.70 -2.10 -9.14
N PHE A 130 4.95 -3.20 -9.28
CA PHE A 130 4.50 -4.04 -8.16
C PHE A 130 5.44 -5.23 -7.85
N THR A 131 6.47 -5.48 -8.67
CA THR A 131 7.50 -6.47 -8.30
C THR A 131 8.42 -5.90 -7.23
N SER A 132 8.38 -6.48 -6.03
CA SER A 132 9.37 -6.22 -4.99
C SER A 132 10.72 -6.78 -5.44
N ARG A 133 11.56 -5.93 -6.05
CA ARG A 133 12.99 -6.22 -6.13
C ARG A 133 13.53 -6.00 -4.74
N SER A 134 13.97 -7.07 -4.10
CA SER A 134 14.74 -7.00 -2.85
C SER A 134 15.82 -5.94 -3.06
N SER A 135 15.70 -4.81 -2.37
CA SER A 135 16.77 -3.82 -2.42
C SER A 135 18.04 -4.51 -1.90
N PRO A 136 19.16 -4.50 -2.64
CA PRO A 136 20.39 -5.16 -2.21
C PRO A 136 20.97 -4.57 -0.91
N THR A 137 20.43 -3.45 -0.42
CA THR A 137 20.86 -2.79 0.81
C THR A 137 20.36 -3.45 2.10
N LEU A 138 19.43 -4.42 2.05
CA LEU A 138 18.86 -5.08 3.23
C LEU A 138 19.62 -6.36 3.66
N ILE A 139 20.82 -6.60 3.13
CA ILE A 139 21.67 -7.75 3.47
C ILE A 139 22.50 -7.50 4.76
N HIS A 140 22.55 -6.27 5.28
CA HIS A 140 23.48 -5.91 6.37
C HIS A 140 22.88 -5.71 7.78
N GLN A 141 21.61 -6.04 8.03
CA GLN A 141 20.99 -5.84 9.36
C GLN A 141 20.68 -7.13 10.13
N THR A 142 21.48 -8.18 9.95
CA THR A 142 21.47 -9.36 10.84
C THR A 142 22.62 -9.28 11.83
N SER A 143 22.54 -8.35 12.77
CA SER A 143 23.30 -8.42 14.01
C SER A 143 22.57 -7.62 15.08
N LEU A 144 21.70 -8.31 15.81
CA LEU A 144 21.23 -7.82 17.09
C LEU A 144 22.45 -7.78 18.03
N PRO A 145 22.64 -6.70 18.82
CA PRO A 145 23.68 -6.70 19.85
C PRO A 145 23.34 -7.77 20.89
N CYS A 146 24.26 -8.72 21.07
CA CYS A 146 24.19 -9.71 22.14
C CYS A 146 24.44 -8.98 23.46
N VAL A 147 23.46 -9.02 24.36
CA VAL A 147 23.66 -8.60 25.75
C VAL A 147 24.39 -9.76 26.44
N GLU A 148 25.64 -9.56 26.81
CA GLU A 148 26.36 -10.49 27.69
C GLU A 148 25.82 -10.27 29.10
N GLU A 149 25.20 -11.30 29.68
CA GLU A 149 24.82 -11.31 31.10
C GLU A 149 26.10 -11.54 31.92
N GLU A 150 26.49 -10.57 32.74
CA GLU A 150 27.65 -10.66 33.63
C GLU A 150 27.23 -11.44 34.90
N ASP A 151 27.66 -12.70 35.01
CA ASP A 151 27.54 -13.50 36.22
C ASP A 151 28.25 -12.77 37.38
N SER A 152 27.49 -12.39 38.41
CA SER A 152 28.04 -11.86 39.66
C SER A 152 28.14 -12.99 40.70
N ASP A 153 29.38 -13.25 41.15
CA ASP A 153 29.78 -14.15 42.26
C ASP A 153 29.00 -13.93 43.56
#